data_AF-A0A2A5M732-F1
#
_entry.id   AF-A0A2A5M732-F1
#
_cell.length_a   1.000
_cell.length_b   1.000
_cell.length_c   1.000
_cell.angle_alpha   90.00
_cell.angle_beta   90.00
_cell.angle_gamma   90.00
#
_symmetry.space_group_name_H-M   'P 1'
#
loop_
_entity.id
_entity.type
_entity.pdbx_description
1 polymer ?
#
loop_
_entity_poly.entity_id
_entity_poly.type
_entity_poly.pdbx_seq_one_letter_code
_entity_poly.pdbx_strand_id
1 'polypeptide(L)'
;VPRWIEANCIQCNQCASVCPHAVIRPFLINDEEMANAPRGVKDHALEAKGTKGEKLSFKIQVSPLDCTGCELCVHECPTKEKSLVMVPLQEEIDFGEQENADYLFKEITYKDDILNKETTKGAQFAQPLFEFHGACPGCGETPYITLITRLFGERMIVANATGCSSIYGGSAPSTPYRKSVKNGHGPAWGNSLFEDNAEFGLGMKIATENTRHRIEY
;
A
#
# COMPACT_ATOMS: atom_id res chain seq x y z
N VAL A 1 -9.70 -2.90 -15.12
CA VAL A 1 -8.72 -2.99 -14.02
C VAL A 1 -7.57 -3.92 -14.42
N PRO A 2 -6.38 -3.86 -13.79
CA PRO A 2 -5.25 -4.70 -14.18
C PRO A 2 -5.44 -6.16 -13.73
N ARG A 3 -5.35 -7.11 -14.65
CA ARG A 3 -5.24 -8.56 -14.39
C ARG A 3 -3.77 -8.95 -14.28
N TRP A 4 -3.43 -9.74 -13.27
CA TRP A 4 -2.08 -10.30 -13.10
C TRP A 4 -1.90 -11.57 -13.95
N ILE A 5 -0.77 -11.66 -14.65
CA ILE A 5 -0.33 -12.83 -15.41
C ILE A 5 0.94 -13.35 -14.72
N GLU A 6 0.75 -14.30 -13.82
CA GLU A 6 1.78 -14.81 -12.92
C GLU A 6 2.97 -15.42 -13.65
N ALA A 7 2.74 -16.09 -14.79
CA ALA A 7 3.77 -16.74 -15.60
C ALA A 7 4.86 -15.76 -16.08
N ASN A 8 4.50 -14.50 -16.30
CA ASN A 8 5.41 -13.46 -16.81
C ASN A 8 6.09 -12.68 -15.67
N CYS A 9 5.63 -12.85 -14.43
CA CYS A 9 6.00 -11.97 -13.33
C CYS A 9 7.40 -12.26 -12.77
N ILE A 10 8.21 -11.20 -12.67
CA ILE A 10 9.56 -11.26 -12.08
C ILE A 10 9.60 -10.90 -10.58
N GLN A 11 8.45 -10.64 -9.95
CA GLN A 11 8.32 -10.34 -8.51
C GLN A 11 9.14 -9.10 -8.06
N CYS A 12 9.11 -8.02 -8.84
CA CYS A 12 9.87 -6.79 -8.56
C CYS A 12 9.11 -5.75 -7.71
N ASN A 13 7.79 -5.89 -7.58
CA ASN A 13 6.87 -4.99 -6.87
C ASN A 13 6.77 -3.55 -7.41
N GLN A 14 7.33 -3.23 -8.59
CA GLN A 14 7.25 -1.88 -9.16
C GLN A 14 5.80 -1.43 -9.44
N CYS A 15 4.94 -2.36 -9.84
CA CYS A 15 3.52 -2.11 -10.04
C CYS A 15 2.82 -1.58 -8.78
N ALA A 16 3.22 -2.05 -7.60
CA ALA A 16 2.70 -1.57 -6.32
C ALA A 16 3.31 -0.23 -5.91
N SER A 17 4.59 0.01 -6.22
CA SER A 17 5.24 1.29 -5.87
C SER A 17 4.69 2.49 -6.64
N VAL A 18 4.18 2.27 -7.86
CA VAL A 18 3.60 3.36 -8.68
C VAL A 18 2.09 3.50 -8.51
N CYS A 19 1.44 2.59 -7.80
CA CYS A 19 -0.01 2.66 -7.63
C CYS A 19 -0.37 3.89 -6.78
N PRO A 20 -1.14 4.86 -7.32
CA PRO A 20 -1.48 6.04 -6.56
C PRO A 20 -2.37 5.73 -5.37
N HIS A 21 -3.28 4.75 -5.49
CA HIS A 21 -4.33 4.47 -4.50
C HIS A 21 -4.05 3.27 -3.58
N ALA A 22 -2.85 2.68 -3.67
CA ALA A 22 -2.45 1.46 -2.94
C ALA A 22 -3.40 0.26 -3.15
N VAL A 23 -4.01 0.14 -4.33
CA VAL A 23 -5.00 -0.90 -4.67
C VAL A 23 -4.38 -2.17 -5.24
N ILE A 24 -3.11 -2.13 -5.65
CA ILE A 24 -2.35 -3.29 -6.10
C ILE A 24 -1.19 -3.53 -5.12
N ARG A 25 -1.13 -4.72 -4.53
CA ARG A 25 -0.22 -5.04 -3.44
C ARG A 25 0.45 -6.39 -3.67
N PRO A 26 1.75 -6.53 -3.33
CA PRO A 26 2.40 -7.81 -3.27
C PRO A 26 2.18 -8.45 -1.90
N PHE A 27 1.86 -9.74 -1.88
CA PHE A 27 1.74 -10.52 -0.66
C PHE A 27 2.78 -11.63 -0.64
N LEU A 28 3.37 -11.81 0.54
CA LEU A 28 4.09 -13.02 0.91
C LEU A 28 3.17 -13.82 1.83
N ILE A 29 2.92 -15.08 1.49
CA ILE A 29 1.91 -15.93 2.13
C ILE A 29 2.62 -17.16 2.69
N ASN A 30 2.42 -17.47 3.97
CA ASN A 30 2.96 -18.68 4.59
C ASN A 30 2.01 -19.88 4.39
N ASP A 31 2.44 -21.08 4.78
CA ASP A 31 1.67 -22.31 4.55
C ASP A 31 0.30 -22.32 5.25
N GLU A 32 0.19 -21.74 6.45
CA GLU A 32 -1.06 -21.65 7.22
C GLU A 32 -2.07 -20.70 6.55
N GLU A 33 -1.60 -19.50 6.19
CA GLU A 33 -2.38 -18.54 5.42
C GLU A 33 -2.77 -19.09 4.04
N MET A 34 -1.89 -19.87 3.39
CA MET A 34 -2.20 -20.48 2.10
C MET A 34 -3.26 -21.58 2.24
N ALA A 35 -3.23 -22.37 3.33
CA ALA A 35 -4.24 -23.40 3.58
C ALA A 35 -5.66 -22.82 3.71
N ASN A 36 -5.79 -21.64 4.32
CA ASN A 36 -7.07 -20.95 4.52
C ASN A 36 -7.51 -20.09 3.32
N ALA A 37 -6.62 -19.90 2.33
CA ALA A 37 -6.90 -18.98 1.23
C ALA A 37 -8.00 -19.49 0.27
N PRO A 38 -8.74 -18.58 -0.39
CA PRO A 38 -9.64 -18.92 -1.48
C PRO A 38 -8.93 -19.64 -2.62
N ARG A 39 -9.69 -20.36 -3.44
CA ARG A 39 -9.15 -21.12 -4.57
C ARG A 39 -8.37 -20.23 -5.54
N GLY A 40 -8.84 -19.03 -5.85
CA GLY A 40 -8.16 -18.09 -6.75
C GLY A 40 -6.80 -17.58 -6.23
N VAL A 41 -6.59 -17.57 -4.91
CA VAL A 41 -5.27 -17.31 -4.32
C VAL A 41 -4.36 -18.52 -4.48
N LYS A 42 -4.87 -19.73 -4.16
CA LYS A 42 -4.11 -20.99 -4.24
C LYS A 42 -3.68 -21.33 -5.66
N ASP A 43 -4.59 -21.19 -6.62
CA ASP A 43 -4.37 -21.56 -8.02
C ASP A 43 -3.44 -20.58 -8.74
N HIS A 44 -3.34 -19.34 -8.26
CA HIS A 44 -2.56 -18.26 -8.88
C HIS A 44 -1.55 -17.65 -7.90
N ALA A 45 -0.78 -18.49 -7.18
CA ALA A 45 0.36 -18.04 -6.39
C ALA A 45 1.66 -18.66 -6.93
N LEU A 46 2.77 -17.92 -6.80
CA LEU A 46 4.11 -18.36 -7.20
C LEU A 46 4.94 -18.71 -5.98
N GLU A 47 6.02 -19.46 -6.15
CA GLU A 47 7.08 -19.52 -5.14
C GLU A 47 7.76 -18.14 -5.02
N ALA A 48 7.89 -17.63 -3.80
CA ALA A 48 8.50 -16.32 -3.55
C ALA A 48 10.02 -16.36 -3.76
N LYS A 49 10.54 -15.38 -4.51
CA LYS A 49 11.97 -15.23 -4.80
C LYS A 49 12.63 -14.27 -3.82
N GLY A 50 13.77 -14.68 -3.26
CA GLY A 50 14.65 -13.82 -2.45
C GLY A 50 14.22 -13.65 -0.98
N THR A 51 13.53 -14.64 -0.43
CA THR A 51 12.96 -14.66 0.94
C THR A 51 13.92 -15.16 2.02
N LYS A 52 15.24 -14.94 1.86
CA LYS A 52 16.28 -15.31 2.84
C LYS A 52 16.22 -16.77 3.36
N GLY A 53 15.71 -17.70 2.56
CA GLY A 53 15.60 -19.12 2.92
C GLY A 53 14.24 -19.54 3.48
N GLU A 54 13.29 -18.62 3.63
CA GLU A 54 11.91 -18.94 4.00
C GLU A 54 11.11 -19.41 2.78
N LYS A 55 10.35 -20.49 2.94
CA LYS A 55 9.42 -20.96 1.93
C LYS A 55 8.12 -20.18 2.07
N LEU A 56 7.90 -19.25 1.15
CA LEU A 56 6.72 -18.41 1.10
C LEU A 56 6.15 -18.44 -0.32
N SER A 57 4.85 -18.24 -0.44
CA SER A 57 4.21 -17.97 -1.73
C SER A 57 4.12 -16.47 -1.98
N PHE A 58 4.16 -16.08 -3.25
CA PHE A 58 4.06 -14.71 -3.72
C PHE A 58 2.86 -14.54 -4.63
N LYS A 59 2.06 -13.51 -4.39
CA LYS A 59 0.98 -13.09 -5.30
C LYS A 59 0.93 -11.57 -5.39
N ILE A 60 0.73 -11.05 -6.60
CA ILE A 60 0.26 -9.69 -6.81
C ILE A 60 -1.26 -9.73 -6.77
N GLN A 61 -1.87 -8.91 -5.92
CA GLN A 61 -3.31 -8.80 -5.81
C GLN A 61 -3.76 -7.38 -6.06
N VAL A 62 -4.81 -7.23 -6.87
CA VAL A 62 -5.49 -5.96 -7.13
C VAL A 62 -6.82 -6.01 -6.38
N SER A 63 -7.24 -4.91 -5.76
CA SER A 63 -8.64 -4.70 -5.35
C SER A 63 -9.40 -4.12 -6.55
N PRO A 64 -10.25 -4.90 -7.25
CA PRO A 64 -10.93 -4.41 -8.45
C PRO A 64 -11.86 -3.22 -8.16
N LEU A 65 -12.57 -3.25 -7.02
CA LEU A 65 -13.56 -2.22 -6.68
C LEU A 65 -12.94 -0.88 -6.27
N ASP A 66 -11.70 -0.88 -5.76
CA ASP A 66 -10.99 0.35 -5.41
C ASP A 66 -10.15 0.90 -6.58
N CYS A 67 -9.90 0.09 -7.61
CA CYS A 67 -9.03 0.46 -8.71
C CYS A 67 -9.65 1.51 -9.64
N THR A 68 -8.92 2.60 -9.88
CA THR A 68 -9.38 3.69 -10.74
C THR A 68 -9.02 3.52 -12.22
N GLY A 69 -8.41 2.39 -12.61
CA GLY A 69 -8.07 2.11 -14.01
C GLY A 69 -7.02 3.01 -14.66
N CYS A 70 -6.11 3.63 -13.90
CA CYS A 70 -5.12 4.59 -14.43
C CYS A 70 -3.93 3.98 -15.20
N GLU A 71 -3.83 2.66 -15.30
CA GLU A 71 -2.83 1.92 -16.11
C GLU A 71 -1.34 2.08 -15.72
N LEU A 72 -0.99 2.92 -14.74
CA LEU A 72 0.40 3.15 -14.34
C LEU A 72 1.15 1.86 -14.00
N CYS A 73 0.51 0.92 -13.29
CA CYS A 73 1.09 -0.36 -12.94
C CYS A 73 1.40 -1.26 -14.16
N VAL A 74 0.62 -1.16 -15.24
CA VAL A 74 0.82 -1.88 -16.50
C VAL A 74 1.97 -1.28 -17.31
N HIS A 75 2.03 0.06 -17.36
CA HIS A 75 3.11 0.78 -18.01
C HIS A 75 4.46 0.55 -17.33
N GLU A 76 4.50 0.67 -16.01
CA GLU A 76 5.71 0.48 -15.21
C GLU A 76 6.19 -0.98 -15.23
N CYS A 77 5.30 -1.95 -15.50
CA CYS A 77 5.68 -3.36 -15.53
C CYS A 77 6.84 -3.60 -16.54
N PRO A 78 8.03 -3.99 -16.05
CA PRO A 78 9.25 -3.99 -16.86
C PRO A 78 9.39 -5.24 -17.75
N THR A 79 8.45 -6.18 -17.65
CA THR A 79 8.53 -7.45 -18.36
C THR A 79 8.15 -7.27 -19.83
N LYS A 80 8.95 -7.86 -20.73
CA LYS A 80 8.73 -7.78 -22.18
C LYS A 80 7.35 -8.35 -22.56
N GLU A 81 7.09 -9.56 -22.11
CA GLU A 81 5.73 -10.10 -22.06
C GLU A 81 5.08 -9.55 -20.80
N LYS A 82 3.96 -8.84 -20.96
CA LYS A 82 3.38 -8.08 -19.85
C LYS A 82 2.87 -9.03 -18.76
N SER A 83 3.24 -8.72 -17.51
CA SER A 83 2.73 -9.43 -16.32
C SER A 83 1.42 -8.81 -15.81
N LEU A 84 1.03 -7.67 -16.35
CA LEU A 84 -0.21 -6.98 -16.03
C LEU A 84 -0.84 -6.50 -17.33
N VAL A 85 -2.13 -6.77 -17.51
CA VAL A 85 -2.91 -6.32 -18.67
C VAL A 85 -4.22 -5.71 -18.18
N MET A 86 -4.71 -4.68 -18.87
CA MET A 86 -6.01 -4.10 -18.54
C MET A 86 -7.12 -4.98 -19.12
N VAL A 87 -8.08 -5.33 -18.27
CA VAL A 87 -9.32 -6.04 -18.66
C VAL A 87 -10.54 -5.27 -18.13
N PRO A 88 -11.75 -5.47 -18.70
CA PRO A 88 -12.98 -4.93 -18.14
C PRO A 88 -13.18 -5.32 -16.66
N LEU A 89 -13.75 -4.41 -15.86
CA LEU A 89 -13.97 -4.65 -14.42
C LEU A 89 -14.76 -5.93 -14.17
N GLN A 90 -15.86 -6.11 -14.90
CA GLN A 90 -16.74 -7.26 -14.72
C GLN A 90 -16.01 -8.59 -14.91
N GLU A 91 -15.05 -8.67 -15.84
CA GLU A 91 -14.26 -9.88 -16.03
C GLU A 91 -13.41 -10.24 -14.82
N GLU A 92 -12.82 -9.27 -14.11
CA GLU A 92 -12.08 -9.55 -12.86
C GLU A 92 -13.00 -9.90 -11.70
N ILE A 93 -14.18 -9.29 -11.64
CA ILE A 93 -15.19 -9.63 -10.63
C ILE A 93 -15.65 -11.07 -10.84
N ASP A 94 -15.97 -11.46 -12.07
CA ASP A 94 -16.40 -12.82 -12.43
C ASP A 94 -15.25 -13.84 -12.24
N PHE A 95 -14.00 -13.40 -12.39
CA PHE A 95 -12.80 -14.20 -12.09
C PHE A 95 -12.56 -14.40 -10.59
N GLY A 96 -13.32 -13.74 -9.72
CA GLY A 96 -13.23 -13.88 -8.26
C GLY A 96 -12.13 -13.03 -7.62
N GLU A 97 -11.56 -12.05 -8.32
CA GLU A 97 -10.45 -11.27 -7.78
C GLU A 97 -10.85 -10.35 -6.63
N GLN A 98 -12.12 -9.98 -6.52
CA GLN A 98 -12.60 -9.25 -5.34
C GLN A 98 -12.58 -10.14 -4.08
N GLU A 99 -12.97 -11.40 -4.18
CA GLU A 99 -12.90 -12.36 -3.06
C GLU A 99 -11.43 -12.59 -2.64
N ASN A 100 -10.53 -12.74 -3.63
CA ASN A 100 -9.10 -12.86 -3.39
C ASN A 100 -8.53 -11.60 -2.70
N ALA A 101 -8.94 -10.41 -3.15
CA ALA A 101 -8.54 -9.14 -2.56
C ALA A 101 -9.04 -8.99 -1.12
N ASP A 102 -10.31 -9.33 -0.86
CA ASP A 102 -10.88 -9.28 0.48
C ASP A 102 -10.10 -10.17 1.46
N TYR A 103 -9.78 -11.40 1.07
CA TYR A 103 -8.95 -12.29 1.89
C TYR A 103 -7.54 -11.73 2.10
N LEU A 104 -6.84 -11.38 1.02
CA LEU A 104 -5.44 -10.96 1.10
C LEU A 104 -5.27 -9.64 1.87
N PHE A 105 -6.21 -8.71 1.75
CA PHE A 105 -6.08 -7.39 2.38
C PHE A 105 -6.50 -7.40 3.86
N LYS A 106 -7.32 -8.36 4.29
CA LYS A 106 -7.89 -8.43 5.65
C LYS A 106 -7.24 -9.51 6.51
N GLU A 107 -6.97 -10.68 5.95
CA GLU A 107 -6.58 -11.88 6.71
C GLU A 107 -5.08 -12.15 6.69
N ILE A 108 -4.32 -11.61 5.73
CA ILE A 108 -2.88 -11.87 5.61
C ILE A 108 -2.06 -10.90 6.45
N THR A 109 -1.06 -11.44 7.15
CA THR A 109 -0.07 -10.61 7.84
C THR A 109 0.96 -10.08 6.85
N TYR A 110 1.17 -8.76 6.86
CA TYR A 110 2.25 -8.11 6.10
C TYR A 110 3.62 -8.52 6.65
N LYS A 111 4.45 -9.14 5.79
CA LYS A 111 5.78 -9.67 6.12
C LYS A 111 6.86 -8.68 5.69
N ASP A 112 6.97 -7.59 6.44
CA ASP A 112 7.78 -6.42 6.09
C ASP A 112 9.24 -6.46 6.58
N ASP A 113 9.63 -7.57 7.22
CA ASP A 113 10.93 -7.87 7.79
C ASP A 113 11.75 -8.90 6.98
N ILE A 114 11.11 -9.63 6.06
CA ILE A 114 11.76 -10.66 5.22
C ILE A 114 12.80 -10.03 4.29
N LEU A 115 12.46 -8.94 3.61
CA LEU A 115 13.35 -8.21 2.71
C LEU A 115 13.76 -6.86 3.30
N ASN A 116 14.90 -6.31 2.85
CA ASN A 116 15.30 -4.97 3.27
C ASN A 116 14.29 -3.92 2.77
N LYS A 117 13.64 -3.26 3.72
CA LYS A 117 12.61 -2.23 3.53
C LYS A 117 13.12 -0.98 2.81
N GLU A 118 14.43 -0.75 2.76
CA GLU A 118 15.07 0.35 2.02
C GLU A 118 15.20 0.09 0.51
N THR A 119 14.83 -1.11 0.05
CA THR A 119 14.81 -1.44 -1.39
C THR A 119 13.41 -1.22 -1.97
N THR A 120 13.32 -0.90 -3.26
CA THR A 120 12.02 -0.77 -3.96
C THR A 120 11.14 -1.99 -3.75
N LYS A 121 11.70 -3.21 -3.86
CA LYS A 121 10.95 -4.46 -3.65
C LYS A 121 10.49 -4.62 -2.20
N GLY A 122 11.40 -4.46 -1.24
CA GLY A 122 11.14 -4.70 0.18
C GLY A 122 10.13 -3.73 0.79
N ALA A 123 10.22 -2.44 0.43
CA ALA A 123 9.26 -1.43 0.88
C ALA A 123 7.81 -1.80 0.55
N GLN A 124 7.58 -2.50 -0.56
CA GLN A 124 6.24 -2.85 -1.01
C GLN A 124 5.59 -4.01 -0.23
N PHE A 125 6.36 -4.76 0.57
CA PHE A 125 5.80 -5.78 1.47
C PHE A 125 5.29 -5.21 2.80
N ALA A 126 5.62 -3.96 3.12
CA ALA A 126 5.03 -3.25 4.24
C ALA A 126 3.56 -2.93 3.98
N GLN A 127 2.77 -2.77 5.04
CA GLN A 127 1.40 -2.30 4.89
C GLN A 127 1.38 -0.85 4.38
N PRO A 128 0.57 -0.50 3.36
CA PRO A 128 0.28 0.90 3.06
C PRO A 128 -0.61 1.49 4.17
N LEU A 129 -0.19 2.61 4.76
CA LEU A 129 -0.99 3.33 5.79
C LEU A 129 -1.70 4.57 5.23
N PHE A 130 -1.72 4.68 3.90
CA PHE A 130 -2.46 5.66 3.13
C PHE A 130 -3.01 4.94 1.89
N GLU A 131 -4.34 4.77 1.82
CA GLU A 131 -5.00 3.94 0.80
C GLU A 131 -6.42 4.45 0.50
N PHE A 132 -6.93 4.13 -0.70
CA PHE A 132 -8.34 4.38 -1.09
C PHE A 132 -8.81 5.84 -0.96
N HIS A 133 -7.89 6.80 -1.15
CA HIS A 133 -8.18 8.24 -1.11
C HIS A 133 -8.89 8.75 -2.37
N GLY A 134 -9.55 9.91 -2.26
CA GLY A 134 -10.29 10.55 -3.36
C GLY A 134 -9.44 11.31 -4.40
N ALA A 135 -8.16 10.94 -4.58
CA ALA A 135 -7.31 11.60 -5.56
C ALA A 135 -7.63 11.11 -6.98
N CYS A 136 -7.29 11.92 -7.99
CA CYS A 136 -7.51 11.59 -9.40
C CYS A 136 -6.86 10.26 -9.80
N PRO A 137 -7.42 9.54 -10.80
CA PRO A 137 -6.74 8.42 -11.44
C PRO A 137 -5.36 8.85 -11.95
N GLY A 138 -4.31 8.17 -11.52
CA GLY A 138 -2.93 8.50 -11.93
C GLY A 138 -2.34 9.74 -11.23
N CYS A 139 -2.85 10.14 -10.06
CA CYS A 139 -2.31 11.25 -9.30
C CYS A 139 -0.79 11.09 -9.05
N GLY A 140 -0.02 12.13 -9.35
CA GLY A 140 1.43 12.14 -9.16
C GLY A 140 1.90 12.39 -7.73
N GLU A 141 1.01 12.75 -6.80
CA GLU A 141 1.38 13.05 -5.40
C GLU A 141 1.35 11.80 -4.51
N THR A 142 0.31 10.98 -4.66
CA THR A 142 -0.03 9.95 -3.66
C THR A 142 0.89 8.74 -3.59
N PRO A 143 1.59 8.30 -4.67
CA PRO A 143 2.61 7.26 -4.53
C PRO A 143 3.72 7.64 -3.53
N TYR A 144 4.07 8.92 -3.43
CA TYR A 144 5.06 9.41 -2.48
C TYR A 144 4.56 9.32 -1.02
N ILE A 145 3.30 9.69 -0.78
CA ILE A 145 2.66 9.58 0.54
C ILE A 145 2.50 8.11 0.95
N THR A 146 2.10 7.24 0.02
CA THR A 146 2.02 5.80 0.26
C THR A 146 3.39 5.21 0.61
N LEU A 147 4.46 5.62 -0.07
CA LEU A 147 5.81 5.15 0.23
C LEU A 147 6.32 5.64 1.59
N ILE A 148 6.19 6.93 1.91
CA ILE A 148 6.67 7.46 3.20
C ILE A 148 5.92 6.82 4.38
N THR A 149 4.63 6.55 4.22
CA THR A 149 3.82 5.90 5.25
C THR A 149 4.14 4.41 5.42
N ARG A 150 4.53 3.70 4.35
CA ARG A 150 5.09 2.33 4.46
C ARG A 150 6.36 2.31 5.30
N LEU A 151 7.24 3.31 5.13
CA LEU A 151 8.54 3.37 5.81
C LEU A 151 8.44 3.85 7.26
N PHE A 152 7.65 4.89 7.53
CA PHE A 152 7.65 5.61 8.80
C PHE A 152 6.28 5.80 9.44
N GLY A 153 5.21 5.31 8.80
CA GLY A 153 3.84 5.67 9.13
C GLY A 153 3.37 5.29 10.53
N GLU A 154 3.92 4.23 11.13
CA GLU A 154 3.57 3.81 12.49
C GLU A 154 4.01 4.81 13.58
N ARG A 155 4.86 5.78 13.25
CA ARG A 155 5.40 6.75 14.21
C ARG A 155 5.49 8.16 13.65
N MET A 156 4.77 8.46 12.56
CA MET A 156 4.80 9.77 11.92
C MET A 156 3.63 10.65 12.37
N ILE A 157 3.87 11.95 12.39
CA ILE A 157 2.86 13.00 12.54
C ILE A 157 2.92 13.86 11.29
N VAL A 158 1.78 14.14 10.67
CA VAL A 158 1.66 14.88 9.41
C VAL A 158 0.99 16.23 9.67
N ALA A 159 1.74 17.32 9.48
CA ALA A 159 1.20 18.64 9.25
C ALA A 159 0.99 18.84 7.75
N ASN A 160 -0.26 18.92 7.31
CA ASN A 160 -0.63 19.02 5.91
C ASN A 160 -1.19 20.41 5.58
N ALA A 161 -0.57 21.09 4.61
CA ALA A 161 -1.07 22.37 4.12
C ALA A 161 -2.41 22.17 3.40
N THR A 162 -3.22 23.23 3.33
CA THR A 162 -4.44 23.18 2.52
C THR A 162 -4.09 23.07 1.03
N GLY A 163 -4.74 22.15 0.31
CA GLY A 163 -4.49 21.90 -1.11
C GLY A 163 -5.00 20.53 -1.50
N CYS A 164 -4.61 20.03 -2.69
CA CYS A 164 -5.01 18.68 -3.12
C CYS A 164 -4.74 17.62 -2.04
N SER A 165 -3.58 17.68 -1.38
CA SER A 165 -3.20 16.75 -0.32
C SER A 165 -4.09 16.78 0.92
N SER A 166 -4.67 17.92 1.28
CA SER A 166 -5.68 17.96 2.34
C SER A 166 -7.06 17.51 1.86
N ILE A 167 -7.39 17.74 0.58
CA ILE A 167 -8.67 17.31 0.01
C ILE A 167 -8.72 15.79 -0.10
N TYR A 168 -7.78 15.16 -0.82
CA TYR A 168 -7.81 13.69 -0.91
C TYR A 168 -7.37 13.03 0.41
N GLY A 169 -6.66 13.74 1.29
CA GLY A 169 -6.14 13.23 2.56
C GLY A 169 -7.09 13.37 3.76
N GLY A 170 -8.13 14.21 3.66
CA GLY A 170 -8.98 14.56 4.81
C GLY A 170 -10.36 15.15 4.47
N SER A 171 -10.97 14.79 3.33
CA SER A 171 -12.36 15.19 3.03
C SER A 171 -13.36 14.26 3.70
N ALA A 172 -14.01 14.75 4.75
CA ALA A 172 -15.04 14.01 5.48
C ALA A 172 -16.16 13.50 4.53
N PRO A 173 -16.67 12.27 4.75
CA PRO A 173 -16.40 11.39 5.87
C PRO A 173 -15.21 10.41 5.67
N SER A 174 -14.51 10.46 4.53
CA SER A 174 -13.48 9.47 4.20
C SER A 174 -12.11 9.87 4.74
N THR A 175 -11.48 8.99 5.51
CA THR A 175 -10.12 9.16 6.04
C THR A 175 -9.19 8.08 5.50
N PRO A 176 -8.33 8.39 4.51
CA PRO A 176 -7.47 7.39 3.84
C PRO A 176 -6.24 6.99 4.65
N TYR A 177 -5.85 7.78 5.66
CA TYR A 177 -4.82 7.38 6.62
C TYR A 177 -5.37 6.32 7.56
N ARG A 178 -4.65 5.22 7.73
CA ARG A 178 -5.09 4.11 8.59
C ARG A 178 -4.01 3.64 9.55
N LYS A 179 -4.46 2.88 10.55
CA LYS A 179 -3.59 2.18 11.49
C LYS A 179 -3.00 0.92 10.86
N SER A 180 -1.77 0.62 11.25
CA SER A 180 -1.10 -0.65 11.04
C SER A 180 -1.90 -1.75 11.73
N VAL A 181 -2.14 -2.85 11.03
CA VAL A 181 -2.82 -4.03 11.61
C VAL A 181 -1.94 -4.72 12.66
N LYS A 182 -0.62 -4.54 12.57
CA LYS A 182 0.37 -5.20 13.44
C LYS A 182 0.35 -4.67 14.87
N ASN A 183 0.21 -3.36 15.05
CA ASN A 183 0.31 -2.71 16.37
C ASN A 183 -0.75 -1.64 16.64
N GLY A 184 -1.64 -1.34 15.69
CA GLY A 184 -2.67 -0.32 15.87
C GLY A 184 -2.15 1.12 15.81
N HIS A 185 -0.89 1.35 15.48
CA HIS A 185 -0.31 2.69 15.29
C HIS A 185 -0.44 3.15 13.84
N GLY A 186 -0.45 4.45 13.60
CA GLY A 186 -0.49 5.00 12.24
C GLY A 186 -0.27 6.50 12.24
N PRO A 187 -0.29 7.12 11.04
CA PRO A 187 -0.04 8.54 10.91
C PRO A 187 -1.08 9.37 11.70
N ALA A 188 -0.61 10.22 12.61
CA ALA A 188 -1.44 11.28 13.17
C ALA A 188 -1.45 12.43 12.17
N TRP A 189 -2.61 12.71 11.57
CA TRP A 189 -2.73 13.71 10.50
C TRP A 189 -3.51 14.93 10.96
N GLY A 190 -3.06 16.13 10.56
CA GLY A 190 -3.77 17.37 10.77
C GLY A 190 -3.54 18.36 9.64
N ASN A 191 -4.58 19.14 9.33
CA ASN A 191 -4.52 20.29 8.45
C ASN A 191 -4.93 21.52 9.26
N SER A 192 -4.01 22.49 9.36
CA SER A 192 -4.30 23.79 9.98
C SER A 192 -4.91 24.71 8.91
N LEU A 193 -4.12 25.62 8.33
CA LEU A 193 -4.55 26.50 7.26
C LEU A 193 -3.69 26.29 6.00
N PHE A 194 -3.83 27.19 5.04
CA PHE A 194 -3.06 27.12 3.81
C PHE A 194 -1.64 27.68 4.00
N GLU A 195 -1.56 28.76 4.77
CA GLU A 195 -0.41 29.65 4.90
C GLU A 195 0.51 29.32 6.09
N ASP A 196 0.10 28.44 7.01
CA ASP A 196 0.78 28.23 8.31
C ASP A 196 1.34 26.81 8.51
N ASN A 197 1.41 25.99 7.45
CA ASN A 197 1.70 24.57 7.60
C ASN A 197 3.07 24.28 8.22
N ALA A 198 4.08 25.10 7.91
CA ALA A 198 5.43 24.90 8.42
C ALA A 198 5.49 25.19 9.93
N GLU A 199 4.84 26.27 10.36
CA GLU A 199 4.70 26.71 11.73
C GLU A 199 3.87 25.72 12.55
N PHE A 200 2.80 25.19 11.95
CA PHE A 200 1.98 24.14 12.55
C PHE A 200 2.82 22.87 12.82
N GLY A 201 3.59 22.41 11.83
CA GLY A 201 4.52 21.29 11.99
C GLY A 201 5.64 21.56 13.01
N LEU A 202 6.15 22.79 13.07
CA LEU A 202 7.13 23.20 14.09
C LEU A 202 6.54 23.11 15.50
N GLY A 203 5.29 23.53 15.68
CA GLY A 203 4.57 23.37 16.95
C GLY A 203 4.46 21.91 17.39
N MET A 204 4.11 21.00 16.47
CA MET A 204 4.06 19.55 16.73
C MET A 204 5.43 19.00 17.17
N LYS A 205 6.51 19.45 16.53
CA LYS A 205 7.89 19.06 16.89
C LYS A 205 8.23 19.50 18.30
N ILE A 206 8.04 20.77 18.63
CA ILE A 206 8.33 21.33 19.96
C ILE A 206 7.54 20.58 21.06
N ALA A 207 6.26 20.32 20.83
CA ALA A 207 5.42 19.58 21.77
C ALA A 207 5.92 18.14 21.98
N THR A 208 6.33 17.47 20.90
CA THR A 208 6.88 16.11 20.96
C THR A 208 8.19 16.07 21.73
N GLU A 209 9.13 16.98 21.44
CA GLU A 209 10.41 17.09 22.15
C GLU A 209 10.21 17.37 23.64
N ASN A 210 9.35 18.32 23.99
CA ASN A 210 9.02 18.62 25.39
C ASN A 210 8.40 17.42 26.12
N THR A 211 7.50 16.69 25.46
CA THR A 211 6.88 15.49 26.04
C THR A 211 7.91 14.40 26.29
N ARG A 212 8.85 14.20 25.36
CA ARG A 212 9.95 13.22 25.51
C ARG A 212 10.89 13.60 26.64
N HIS A 213 11.33 14.87 26.71
CA HIS A 213 12.19 15.35 27.80
C HIS A 213 11.54 15.13 29.17
N ARG A 214 10.22 15.36 29.31
CA ARG A 214 9.51 15.12 30.58
C ARG A 214 9.48 13.65 31.01
N ILE A 215 9.59 12.71 30.08
CA ILE A 215 9.56 11.26 30.37
C ILE A 215 10.98 10.72 30.66
N GLU A 216 12.01 11.35 30.12
CA GLU A 216 13.42 10.96 30.34
C GLU A 216 13.93 11.26 31.76
N TYR A 217 13.25 12.15 32.48
CA TYR A 217 13.51 12.50 33.88
C TYR A 217 12.38 12.02 34.79
#